data_AF-A0AAE0E300-F1
#
_entry.id   AF-A0AAE0E300-F1
#
_cell.length_a   1.000
_cell.length_b   1.000
_cell.length_c   1.000
_cell.angle_alpha   90.00
_cell.angle_beta   90.00
_cell.angle_gamma   90.00
#
_symmetry.space_group_name_H-M   'P 1'
#
loop_
_entity.id
_entity.type
_entity.pdbx_description
1 polymer ?
#
loop_
_entity_poly.entity_id
_entity_poly.type
_entity_poly.pdbx_seq_one_letter_code
_entity_poly.pdbx_strand_id
1 'polypeptide(L)'
;LHHHWETVIFGGALMYNERIDSFIWLFETFLQAMSEKTPKTIFTNQDAAMAKAILHVMPYTYHKLCTWHMMQNAIKHINGVFRGEVKRVLSQFFDEIKEENDFLMAWNHMLEEYNVHDNTWLKCTFI
;
A
#
# COMPACT_ATOMS: atom_id res chain seq x y z
N LEU A 1 23.56 -9.02 -10.38
CA LEU A 1 22.83 -8.09 -11.25
C LEU A 1 22.41 -6.88 -10.42
N HIS A 2 22.59 -5.67 -10.95
CA HIS A 2 22.14 -4.43 -10.33
C HIS A 2 20.73 -4.11 -10.88
N HIS A 3 19.69 -4.64 -10.24
CA HIS A 3 18.29 -4.39 -10.63
C HIS A 3 17.75 -3.07 -10.06
N HIS A 4 18.62 -2.06 -9.97
CA HIS A 4 18.25 -0.80 -9.35
C HIS A 4 17.22 -0.11 -10.25
N TRP A 5 16.00 0.10 -9.71
CA TRP A 5 14.82 0.66 -10.41
C TRP A 5 14.17 -0.22 -11.48
N GLU A 6 14.50 -1.51 -11.54
CA GLU A 6 13.82 -2.45 -12.42
C GLU A 6 12.88 -3.37 -11.62
N THR A 7 11.68 -3.60 -12.16
CA THR A 7 10.74 -4.55 -11.58
C THR A 7 11.16 -5.96 -11.97
N VAL A 8 11.33 -6.84 -10.98
CA VAL A 8 11.62 -8.26 -11.18
C VAL A 8 10.51 -9.09 -10.56
N ILE A 9 9.95 -10.02 -11.33
CA ILE A 9 8.92 -10.95 -10.86
C ILE A 9 9.62 -12.17 -10.25
N PHE A 10 9.42 -12.40 -8.95
CA PHE A 10 9.98 -13.55 -8.23
C PHE A 10 9.10 -14.79 -8.28
N GLY A 11 7.80 -14.64 -8.56
CA GLY A 11 6.86 -15.75 -8.64
C GLY A 11 5.41 -15.29 -8.74
N GLY A 12 4.51 -16.26 -8.82
CA GLY A 12 3.07 -16.05 -8.80
C GLY A 12 2.38 -17.26 -8.18
N ALA A 13 1.27 -17.02 -7.51
CA ALA A 13 0.47 -18.06 -6.87
C ALA A 13 -1.01 -17.88 -7.19
N LEU A 14 -1.68 -18.99 -7.48
CA LEU A 14 -3.13 -19.05 -7.60
C LEU A 14 -3.69 -19.64 -6.30
N MET A 15 -4.49 -18.87 -5.59
CA MET A 15 -5.09 -19.28 -4.33
C MET A 15 -6.59 -19.46 -4.47
N TYR A 16 -7.15 -20.45 -3.78
CA TYR A 16 -8.58 -20.73 -3.79
C TYR A 16 -9.39 -19.72 -2.95
N ASN A 17 -8.82 -19.21 -1.85
CA ASN A 17 -9.47 -18.24 -0.98
C ASN A 17 -8.45 -17.29 -0.32
N GLU A 18 -8.93 -16.16 0.18
CA GLU A 18 -8.16 -15.13 0.88
C GLU A 18 -8.31 -15.27 2.40
N ARG A 19 -7.83 -16.40 2.94
CA ARG A 19 -7.83 -16.68 4.39
C ARG A 19 -6.42 -16.59 4.97
N ILE A 20 -6.34 -16.37 6.28
CA ILE A 20 -5.07 -16.27 7.02
C ILE A 20 -4.19 -17.51 6.74
N ASP A 21 -4.74 -18.71 6.88
CA ASP A 21 -4.00 -19.97 6.67
C ASP A 21 -3.46 -20.09 5.23
N SER A 22 -4.23 -19.64 4.24
CA SER A 22 -3.83 -19.64 2.83
C SER A 22 -2.67 -18.67 2.57
N PHE A 23 -2.70 -17.49 3.20
CA PHE A 23 -1.60 -16.52 3.11
C PHE A 23 -0.36 -16.97 3.89
N ILE A 24 -0.52 -17.62 5.04
CA ILE A 24 0.61 -18.20 5.78
C ILE A 24 1.34 -19.20 4.88
N TRP A 25 0.60 -20.15 4.30
CA TRP A 25 1.17 -21.11 3.36
C TRP A 25 1.88 -20.42 2.18
N LEU A 26 1.27 -19.38 1.60
CA LEU A 26 1.87 -18.62 0.51
C LEU A 26 3.21 -18.00 0.92
N PHE A 27 3.26 -17.32 2.06
CA PHE A 27 4.47 -16.62 2.51
C PHE A 27 5.56 -17.60 2.94
N GLU A 28 5.23 -18.70 3.61
CA GLU A 28 6.18 -19.76 3.95
C GLU A 28 6.77 -20.39 2.68
N THR A 29 5.94 -20.71 1.69
CA THR A 29 6.37 -21.26 0.40
C THR A 29 7.31 -20.28 -0.33
N PHE A 30 6.98 -18.99 -0.30
CA PHE A 30 7.81 -17.95 -0.87
C PHE A 30 9.18 -17.86 -0.16
N LEU A 31 9.21 -17.88 1.18
CA LEU A 31 10.47 -17.83 1.94
C LEU A 31 11.34 -19.05 1.68
N GLN A 32 10.77 -20.25 1.61
CA GLN A 32 11.50 -21.46 1.25
C GLN A 32 12.18 -21.31 -0.12
N ALA A 33 11.46 -20.81 -1.13
CA ALA A 33 12.02 -20.54 -2.45
C ALA A 33 13.12 -19.45 -2.41
N MET A 34 13.04 -18.51 -1.46
CA MET A 34 13.99 -17.41 -1.25
C MET A 34 15.09 -17.74 -0.23
N SER A 35 15.29 -19.02 0.11
CA SER A 35 16.29 -19.48 1.09
C SER A 35 16.12 -18.86 2.48
N GLU A 36 14.87 -18.77 2.95
CA GLU A 36 14.46 -18.22 4.24
C GLU A 36 14.83 -16.74 4.46
N LYS A 37 15.10 -16.01 3.37
CA LYS A 37 15.42 -14.58 3.45
C LYS A 37 14.16 -13.74 3.39
N THR A 38 13.83 -13.09 4.50
CA THR A 38 12.70 -12.17 4.59
C THR A 38 13.01 -10.81 3.96
N PRO A 39 12.07 -10.20 3.20
CA PRO A 39 12.22 -8.82 2.77
C PRO A 39 12.20 -7.86 3.96
N LYS A 40 12.88 -6.72 3.84
CA LYS A 40 12.82 -5.67 4.88
C LYS A 40 11.46 -4.98 4.91
N THR A 41 10.86 -4.78 3.73
CA THR A 41 9.57 -4.11 3.56
C THR A 41 8.74 -4.88 2.55
N ILE A 42 7.44 -5.00 2.82
CA ILE A 42 6.47 -5.60 1.90
C ILE A 42 5.29 -4.64 1.70
N PHE A 43 4.88 -4.47 0.45
CA PHE A 43 3.75 -3.63 0.07
C PHE A 43 2.60 -4.52 -0.41
N THR A 44 1.46 -4.49 0.26
CA THR A 44 0.28 -5.27 -0.14
C THR A 44 -0.99 -4.41 -0.14
N ASN A 45 -2.14 -5.02 -0.44
CA ASN A 45 -3.43 -4.38 -0.25
C ASN A 45 -3.80 -4.29 1.25
N GLN A 46 -4.97 -3.73 1.54
CA GLN A 46 -5.46 -3.49 2.91
C GLN A 46 -6.18 -4.72 3.51
N ASP A 47 -5.84 -5.93 3.04
CA ASP A 47 -6.46 -7.17 3.51
C ASP A 47 -5.97 -7.54 4.92
N ALA A 48 -6.92 -7.67 5.85
CA ALA A 48 -6.63 -7.94 7.25
C ALA A 48 -6.10 -9.37 7.50
N ALA A 49 -6.49 -10.35 6.69
CA ALA A 49 -5.98 -11.71 6.78
C ALA A 49 -4.52 -11.78 6.30
N MET A 50 -4.19 -11.06 5.22
CA MET A 50 -2.83 -10.94 4.70
C MET A 50 -1.90 -10.23 5.70
N ALA A 51 -2.36 -9.12 6.31
CA ALA A 51 -1.60 -8.42 7.34
C ALA A 51 -1.27 -9.33 8.54
N LYS A 52 -2.25 -10.13 9.01
CA LYS A 52 -2.04 -11.10 10.09
C LYS A 52 -1.07 -12.21 9.69
N ALA A 53 -1.16 -12.72 8.46
CA ALA A 53 -0.24 -13.74 7.96
C ALA A 53 1.20 -13.21 7.84
N ILE A 54 1.39 -11.99 7.34
CA ILE A 54 2.72 -11.35 7.28
C ILE A 54 3.30 -11.20 8.68
N LEU A 55 2.53 -10.70 9.65
CA LEU A 55 2.99 -10.56 11.02
C LEU A 55 3.37 -11.91 11.66
N HIS A 56 2.67 -12.98 11.27
CA HIS A 56 2.97 -14.33 11.73
C HIS A 56 4.26 -14.90 11.12
N VAL A 57 4.40 -14.85 9.79
CA VAL A 57 5.49 -15.50 9.05
C VAL A 57 6.77 -14.64 9.03
N MET A 58 6.61 -13.32 9.01
CA MET A 58 7.70 -12.33 8.86
C MET A 58 7.53 -11.18 9.87
N PRO A 59 7.62 -11.44 11.19
CA PRO A 59 7.29 -10.47 12.25
C PRO A 59 8.15 -9.20 12.25
N TYR A 60 9.32 -9.23 11.61
CA TYR A 60 10.26 -8.08 11.53
C TYR A 60 10.22 -7.35 10.18
N THR A 61 9.38 -7.80 9.24
CA THR A 61 9.18 -7.11 7.96
C THR A 61 8.23 -5.95 8.14
N TYR A 62 8.61 -4.77 7.66
CA TYR A 62 7.71 -3.61 7.65
C TYR A 62 6.61 -3.83 6.61
N HIS A 63 5.39 -4.02 7.10
CA HIS A 63 4.21 -4.08 6.24
C HIS A 63 3.70 -2.66 5.93
N LYS A 64 3.57 -2.35 4.65
CA LYS A 64 3.04 -1.08 4.14
C LYS A 64 1.97 -1.33 3.08
N LEU A 65 1.14 -0.31 2.85
CA LEU A 65 0.12 -0.38 1.80
C LEU A 65 0.73 -0.06 0.43
N CYS A 66 0.33 -0.83 -0.57
CA CYS A 66 0.71 -0.62 -1.95
C CYS A 66 0.00 0.62 -2.51
N THR A 67 0.76 1.57 -3.03
CA THR A 67 0.26 2.83 -3.59
C THR A 67 -0.76 2.61 -4.70
N TRP A 68 -0.57 1.59 -5.54
CA TRP A 68 -1.54 1.23 -6.56
C TRP A 68 -2.89 0.82 -5.97
N HIS A 69 -2.91 -0.06 -4.96
CA HIS A 69 -4.15 -0.47 -4.29
C HIS A 69 -4.81 0.69 -3.53
N MET A 70 -4.01 1.53 -2.87
CA MET A 70 -4.50 2.75 -2.24
C MET A 70 -5.18 3.68 -3.26
N MET A 71 -4.58 3.85 -4.43
CA MET A 71 -5.16 4.65 -5.52
C MET A 71 -6.47 4.04 -6.02
N GLN A 72 -6.54 2.72 -6.22
CA GLN A 72 -7.79 2.05 -6.61
C GLN A 72 -8.89 2.25 -5.57
N ASN A 73 -8.56 2.16 -4.28
CA ASN A 73 -9.52 2.41 -3.20
C ASN A 73 -9.94 3.89 -3.15
N ALA A 74 -9.01 4.82 -3.30
CA ALA A 74 -9.31 6.25 -3.36
C ALA A 74 -10.29 6.58 -4.50
N ILE A 75 -10.10 6.01 -5.68
CA ILE A 75 -11.02 6.18 -6.81
C ILE A 75 -12.44 5.70 -6.47
N LYS A 76 -12.56 4.61 -5.73
CA LYS A 76 -13.88 4.07 -5.34
C LYS A 76 -14.57 4.93 -4.28
N HIS A 77 -13.83 5.49 -3.33
CA HIS A 77 -14.40 6.13 -2.14
C HIS A 77 -14.53 7.65 -2.24
N ILE A 78 -13.58 8.32 -2.90
CA ILE A 78 -13.45 9.79 -2.83
C ILE A 78 -13.32 10.45 -4.20
N ASN A 79 -13.43 9.74 -5.32
CA ASN A 79 -13.28 10.35 -6.64
C ASN A 79 -14.27 11.49 -6.91
N GLY A 80 -15.52 11.35 -6.47
CA GLY A 80 -16.52 12.42 -6.60
C GLY A 80 -16.16 13.68 -5.78
N VAL A 81 -15.53 13.49 -4.63
CA VAL A 81 -15.07 14.59 -3.76
C VAL A 81 -13.98 15.40 -4.46
N PHE A 82 -13.07 14.71 -5.15
CA PHE A 82 -12.02 15.31 -5.97
C PHE A 82 -12.47 15.63 -7.40
N ARG A 83 -13.77 15.77 -7.65
CA ARG A 83 -14.33 16.16 -8.97
C ARG A 83 -13.86 15.28 -10.14
N GLY A 84 -13.55 14.01 -9.87
CA GLY A 84 -13.02 13.06 -10.86
C GLY A 84 -11.49 13.05 -11.00
N GLU A 85 -10.78 13.89 -10.25
CA GLU A 85 -9.34 14.11 -10.41
C GLU A 85 -8.47 13.45 -9.32
N VAL A 86 -9.03 12.53 -8.53
CA VAL A 86 -8.33 11.93 -7.38
C VAL A 86 -6.97 11.34 -7.74
N LYS A 87 -6.82 10.77 -8.94
CA LYS A 87 -5.53 10.25 -9.42
C LYS A 87 -4.48 11.33 -9.50
N ARG A 88 -4.82 12.47 -10.12
CA ARG A 88 -3.94 13.64 -10.29
C ARG A 88 -3.61 14.25 -8.93
N VAL A 89 -4.62 14.38 -8.07
CA VAL A 89 -4.45 14.97 -6.74
C VAL A 89 -3.63 14.10 -5.81
N LEU A 90 -3.76 12.77 -5.86
CA LEU A 90 -3.02 11.88 -4.97
C LEU A 90 -1.65 11.47 -5.50
N SER A 91 -1.39 11.49 -6.82
CA SER A 91 -0.09 11.08 -7.38
C SER A 91 1.07 11.97 -6.92
N GLN A 92 0.84 13.28 -6.76
CA GLN A 92 1.86 14.21 -6.26
C GLN A 92 2.42 13.78 -4.88
N PHE A 93 1.59 13.15 -4.04
CA PHE A 93 2.00 12.69 -2.72
C PHE A 93 2.77 11.36 -2.73
N PHE A 94 2.64 10.56 -3.80
CA PHE A 94 3.33 9.28 -3.92
C PHE A 94 4.64 9.39 -4.69
N ASP A 95 4.69 10.26 -5.70
CA ASP A 95 5.74 10.24 -6.72
C ASP A 95 6.67 11.46 -6.64
N GLU A 96 6.18 12.60 -6.15
CA GLU A 96 6.89 13.89 -6.30
C GLU A 96 7.44 14.42 -4.97
N ILE A 97 6.67 14.32 -3.88
CA ILE A 97 7.04 14.87 -2.58
C ILE A 97 7.93 13.90 -1.80
N LYS A 98 9.11 14.38 -1.38
CA LYS A 98 10.09 13.58 -0.62
C LYS A 98 10.31 14.06 0.81
N GLU A 99 10.07 15.35 1.05
CA GLU A 99 10.30 15.98 2.35
C GLU A 99 9.00 16.02 3.15
N GLU A 100 9.09 15.73 4.45
CA GLU A 100 7.93 15.67 5.34
C GLU A 100 7.21 17.02 5.44
N ASN A 101 7.97 18.12 5.51
CA ASN A 101 7.37 19.46 5.59
C ASN A 101 6.59 19.81 4.33
N ASP A 102 7.14 19.50 3.14
CA ASP A 102 6.46 19.74 1.86
C ASP A 102 5.20 18.88 1.75
N PHE A 103 5.25 17.64 2.26
CA PHE A 103 4.08 16.76 2.35
C PHE A 103 2.99 17.38 3.21
N LEU A 104 3.32 17.81 4.43
CA LEU A 104 2.33 18.39 5.35
C LEU A 104 1.72 19.68 4.79
N MET A 105 2.52 20.53 4.14
CA MET A 105 2.04 21.75 3.49
C MET A 105 1.08 21.42 2.33
N ALA A 106 1.50 20.56 1.40
CA ALA A 106 0.66 20.16 0.26
C ALA A 106 -0.61 19.42 0.72
N TRP A 107 -0.51 18.60 1.78
CA TRP A 107 -1.63 17.85 2.33
C TRP A 107 -2.67 18.79 2.92
N ASN A 108 -2.26 19.73 3.79
CA ASN A 108 -3.17 20.72 4.36
C ASN A 108 -3.83 21.58 3.28
N HIS A 109 -3.06 22.01 2.27
CA HIS A 109 -3.60 22.75 1.14
C HIS A 109 -4.69 21.96 0.38
N MET A 110 -4.45 20.68 0.13
CA MET A 110 -5.43 19.79 -0.50
C MET A 110 -6.69 19.63 0.37
N LEU A 111 -6.54 19.51 1.69
CA LEU A 111 -7.70 19.42 2.59
C LEU A 111 -8.58 20.66 2.52
N GLU A 112 -7.96 21.86 2.44
CA GLU A 112 -8.64 23.15 2.33
C GLU A 112 -9.33 23.31 0.96
N GLU A 113 -8.60 23.06 -0.14
CA GLU A 113 -9.08 23.24 -1.52
C GLU A 113 -10.34 22.42 -1.80
N TYR A 114 -10.36 21.17 -1.34
CA TYR A 114 -11.48 20.25 -1.55
C TYR A 114 -12.49 20.24 -0.40
N ASN A 115 -12.24 21.01 0.67
CA ASN A 115 -13.05 21.03 1.89
C ASN A 115 -13.28 19.63 2.49
N VAL A 116 -12.18 18.87 2.66
CA VAL A 116 -12.21 17.45 3.07
C VAL A 116 -11.56 17.18 4.43
N HIS A 117 -11.35 18.22 5.23
CA HIS A 117 -10.78 18.10 6.58
C HIS A 117 -11.49 17.05 7.44
N ASP A 118 -12.79 16.84 7.26
CA ASP A 118 -13.60 15.88 8.01
C ASP A 118 -13.96 14.61 7.26
N ASN A 119 -13.33 14.35 6.11
CA ASN A 119 -13.55 13.12 5.38
C ASN A 119 -13.00 11.92 6.17
N THR A 120 -13.92 11.08 6.67
CA THR A 120 -13.59 9.93 7.52
C THR A 120 -12.71 8.91 6.81
N TRP A 121 -12.92 8.70 5.51
CA TRP A 121 -12.12 7.74 4.74
C TRP A 121 -10.66 8.20 4.59
N LEU A 122 -10.42 9.48 4.31
CA LEU A 122 -9.08 10.07 4.28
C LEU A 122 -8.40 9.96 5.66
N LYS A 123 -9.12 10.32 6.74
CA LYS A 123 -8.60 10.20 8.11
C LYS A 123 -8.25 8.76 8.48
N CYS A 124 -9.05 7.77 8.12
CA CYS A 124 -8.77 6.37 8.48
C CYS A 124 -7.71 5.70 7.60
N THR A 125 -7.40 6.27 6.43
CA THR A 125 -6.49 5.64 5.45
C THR A 125 -5.10 6.26 5.44
N PHE A 126 -5.00 7.58 5.64
CA PHE A 126 -3.76 8.34 5.47
C PHE A 126 -3.22 8.99 6.76
N ILE A 127 -4.00 8.96 7.85
CA ILE A 127 -3.65 9.54 9.16
C ILE A 127 -3.75 8.43 10.21
#